data_AF-H0JL40-F1
#
_entry.id   AF-H0JL40-F1
#
_cell.length_a   1.000
_cell.length_b   1.000
_cell.length_c   1.000
_cell.angle_alpha   90.00
_cell.angle_beta   90.00
_cell.angle_gamma   90.00
#
_symmetry.space_group_name_H-M   'P 1'
#
loop_
_entity.id
_entity.type
_entity.pdbx_description
1 polymer ?
#
loop_
_entity_poly.entity_id
_entity_poly.type
_entity_poly.pdbx_seq_one_letter_code
_entity_poly.pdbx_strand_id
1 'polypeptide(L)'
;MMRGLKIVSGAMGCSALTLSVLYLGPPSLVRRDGIGPQSTLVQVIDDIAPIFPLLFLIAGGLVLTSTLRTRGVVIAHGVAAGVWMFYGLLLLLGSIFLEPPAPVLTGTISIWAAVMHWGMSRAWADRGVR
;
A
#
# COMPACT_ATOMS: atom_id res chain seq x y z
N MET A 1 13.88 -22.71 7.10
CA MET A 1 12.87 -21.84 7.76
C MET A 1 12.53 -20.54 7.00
N MET A 2 13.28 -20.12 5.96
CA MET A 2 12.98 -18.88 5.19
C MET A 2 11.85 -18.98 4.16
N ARG A 3 11.42 -20.20 3.80
CA ARG A 3 10.39 -20.39 2.76
C ARG A 3 9.07 -19.70 3.11
N GLY A 4 8.66 -19.76 4.37
CA GLY A 4 7.46 -19.06 4.86
C GLY A 4 7.56 -17.54 4.69
N LEU A 5 8.67 -16.94 5.11
CA LEU A 5 8.91 -15.50 4.92
C LEU A 5 8.86 -15.09 3.45
N LYS A 6 9.48 -15.88 2.55
CA LYS A 6 9.43 -15.63 1.12
C LYS A 6 8.02 -15.70 0.53
N ILE A 7 7.22 -16.69 0.94
CA ILE A 7 5.84 -16.85 0.46
C ILE A 7 4.99 -15.66 0.91
N VAL A 8 5.04 -15.30 2.20
CA VAL A 8 4.22 -14.22 2.74
C VAL A 8 4.67 -12.86 2.19
N SER A 9 5.98 -12.57 2.18
CA SER A 9 6.49 -11.34 1.54
C SER A 9 6.14 -11.29 0.06
N GLY A 10 6.18 -12.42 -0.63
CA GLY A 10 5.73 -12.55 -2.01
C GLY A 10 4.26 -12.13 -2.17
N ALA A 11 3.37 -12.69 -1.35
CA ALA A 11 1.95 -12.35 -1.38
C ALA A 11 1.69 -10.86 -1.07
N MET A 12 2.41 -10.29 -0.10
CA MET A 12 2.32 -8.86 0.25
C MET A 12 2.85 -7.94 -0.86
N GLY A 13 3.91 -8.35 -1.56
CA GLY A 13 4.40 -7.63 -2.74
C GLY A 13 3.38 -7.68 -3.88
N CYS A 14 2.83 -8.86 -4.15
CA CYS A 14 1.80 -9.04 -5.17
C CYS A 14 0.52 -8.25 -4.87
N SER A 15 0.09 -8.12 -3.61
CA SER A 15 -1.09 -7.31 -3.27
C SER A 15 -0.91 -5.83 -3.63
N ALA A 16 0.28 -5.27 -3.39
CA ALA A 16 0.60 -3.90 -3.81
C ALA A 16 0.62 -3.78 -5.35
N LEU A 17 1.21 -4.75 -6.06
CA LEU A 17 1.19 -4.74 -7.54
C LEU A 17 -0.23 -4.84 -8.11
N THR A 18 -1.09 -5.65 -7.50
CA THR A 18 -2.51 -5.72 -7.89
C THR A 18 -3.19 -4.37 -7.74
N LEU A 19 -2.96 -3.65 -6.63
CA LEU A 19 -3.50 -2.29 -6.48
C LEU A 19 -2.99 -1.35 -7.57
N SER A 20 -1.69 -1.38 -7.88
CA SER A 20 -1.14 -0.56 -8.97
C SER A 20 -1.84 -0.82 -10.30
N VAL A 21 -2.07 -2.09 -10.66
CA VAL A 21 -2.81 -2.47 -11.88
C VAL A 21 -4.26 -1.99 -11.82
N LEU A 22 -4.95 -2.14 -10.69
CA LEU A 22 -6.33 -1.68 -10.54
C LEU A 22 -6.45 -0.17 -10.68
N TYR A 23 -5.49 0.59 -10.15
CA TYR A 23 -5.41 2.05 -10.30
C TYR A 23 -5.20 2.51 -11.75
N LEU A 24 -4.48 1.73 -12.55
CA LEU A 24 -4.28 2.00 -13.97
C LEU A 24 -5.44 1.48 -14.84
N GLY A 25 -6.38 0.74 -14.25
CA GLY A 25 -7.57 0.22 -14.91
C GLY A 25 -8.68 1.26 -15.07
N PRO A 26 -9.90 0.80 -15.42
CA PRO A 26 -11.07 1.67 -15.51
C PRO A 26 -11.30 2.45 -14.20
N PRO A 27 -11.58 3.77 -14.26
CA PRO A 27 -11.77 4.59 -13.07
C PRO A 27 -12.83 4.04 -12.10
N SER A 28 -13.86 3.36 -12.60
CA SER A 28 -14.92 2.75 -11.79
C SER A 28 -14.44 1.64 -10.83
N LEU A 29 -13.22 1.12 -11.00
CA LEU A 29 -12.64 0.14 -10.08
C LEU A 29 -12.09 0.78 -8.80
N VAL A 30 -11.79 2.09 -8.83
CA VAL A 30 -11.11 2.80 -7.73
C VAL A 30 -11.89 4.02 -7.27
N ARG A 31 -12.57 4.68 -8.21
CA ARG A 31 -13.43 5.84 -7.97
C ARG A 31 -14.86 5.36 -7.83
N ARG A 32 -15.55 5.90 -6.83
CA ARG A 32 -17.01 5.81 -6.74
C ARG A 32 -17.58 7.06 -7.38
N ASP A 33 -18.14 6.91 -8.58
CA ASP A 33 -18.93 7.98 -9.17
C ASP A 33 -20.17 8.21 -8.29
N GLY A 34 -20.32 9.41 -7.72
CA GLY A 34 -21.56 9.81 -7.03
C GLY A 34 -21.47 10.35 -5.59
N ILE A 35 -20.29 10.63 -5.02
CA ILE A 35 -20.19 11.33 -3.72
C ILE A 35 -20.11 12.85 -3.92
N GLY A 36 -21.15 13.44 -4.49
CA GLY A 36 -21.29 14.91 -4.60
C GLY A 36 -20.11 15.62 -5.28
N PRO A 37 -19.95 16.94 -5.09
CA PRO A 37 -18.83 17.72 -5.65
C PRO A 37 -17.51 17.55 -4.86
N GLN A 38 -17.45 16.67 -3.87
CA GLN A 38 -16.35 16.62 -2.92
C GLN A 38 -15.30 15.58 -3.33
N SER A 39 -14.08 16.04 -3.60
CA SER A 39 -12.94 15.18 -3.90
C SER A 39 -12.33 14.62 -2.61
N THR A 40 -11.99 13.33 -2.61
CA THR A 40 -11.20 12.74 -1.51
C THR A 40 -9.77 13.29 -1.53
N LEU A 41 -9.05 13.29 -0.39
CA LEU A 41 -7.64 13.68 -0.35
C LEU A 41 -6.76 12.84 -1.28
N VAL A 42 -7.08 11.56 -1.44
CA VAL A 42 -6.43 10.66 -2.41
C VAL A 42 -6.64 11.18 -3.83
N GLN A 43 -7.87 11.55 -4.18
CA GLN A 43 -8.19 12.10 -5.49
C GLN A 43 -7.49 13.44 -5.75
N VAL A 44 -7.45 14.34 -4.77
CA VAL A 44 -6.72 15.62 -4.86
C VAL A 44 -5.24 15.39 -5.20
N ILE A 45 -4.62 14.36 -4.61
CA ILE A 45 -3.23 14.00 -4.89
C ILE A 45 -3.09 13.35 -6.27
N ASP A 46 -4.00 12.45 -6.63
CA ASP A 46 -3.99 11.77 -7.94
C ASP A 46 -4.23 12.73 -9.12
N ASP A 47 -4.97 13.82 -8.90
CA ASP A 47 -5.22 14.85 -9.92
C ASP A 47 -3.94 15.66 -10.25
N ILE A 48 -2.92 15.64 -9.37
CA ILE A 48 -1.60 16.24 -9.65
C ILE A 48 -0.75 15.30 -10.52
N ALA A 49 -0.72 14.01 -10.15
CA ALA A 49 0.00 12.95 -10.85
C ALA A 49 -0.51 11.59 -10.34
N PRO A 50 -0.37 10.49 -11.10
CA PRO A 50 -0.78 9.15 -10.67
C PRO A 50 0.17 8.59 -9.60
N ILE A 51 0.15 9.19 -8.41
CA ILE A 51 1.14 8.96 -7.35
C ILE A 51 0.92 7.60 -6.72
N PHE A 52 -0.32 7.22 -6.38
CA PHE A 52 -0.58 5.94 -5.72
C PHE A 52 -0.25 4.72 -6.57
N PRO A 53 -0.62 4.61 -7.87
CA PRO A 53 -0.19 3.47 -8.67
C PRO A 53 1.33 3.36 -8.76
N LEU A 54 2.06 4.48 -8.84
CA LEU A 54 3.53 4.48 -8.84
C LEU A 54 4.09 4.03 -7.49
N LEU A 55 3.58 4.54 -6.38
CA LEU A 55 4.01 4.14 -5.03
C LEU A 55 3.79 2.65 -4.79
N PHE A 56 2.62 2.12 -5.15
CA PHE A 56 2.33 0.69 -5.02
C PHE A 56 3.18 -0.18 -5.95
N LEU A 57 3.43 0.28 -7.18
CA LEU A 57 4.32 -0.40 -8.12
C LEU A 57 5.74 -0.51 -7.57
N ILE A 58 6.29 0.61 -7.07
CA ILE A 58 7.63 0.67 -6.50
C ILE A 58 7.71 -0.18 -5.23
N ALA A 59 6.76 -0.06 -4.30
CA ALA A 59 6.74 -0.82 -3.06
C ALA A 59 6.63 -2.33 -3.33
N GLY A 60 5.68 -2.76 -4.18
CA GLY A 60 5.50 -4.16 -4.55
C GLY A 60 6.72 -4.72 -5.27
N GLY A 61 7.27 -3.98 -6.23
CA GLY A 61 8.48 -4.34 -6.97
C GLY A 61 9.70 -4.48 -6.06
N LEU A 62 9.92 -3.55 -5.14
CA LEU A 62 11.00 -3.63 -4.16
C LEU A 62 10.84 -4.85 -3.25
N VAL A 63 9.65 -5.10 -2.71
CA VAL A 63 9.40 -6.25 -1.82
C VAL A 63 9.63 -7.56 -2.57
N LEU A 64 9.12 -7.72 -3.79
CA LEU A 64 9.32 -8.95 -4.57
C LEU A 64 10.80 -9.16 -4.92
N THR A 65 11.44 -8.15 -5.50
CA THR A 65 12.83 -8.27 -5.94
C THR A 65 13.80 -8.49 -4.77
N SER A 66 13.62 -7.78 -3.67
CA SER A 66 14.42 -7.97 -2.45
C SER A 66 14.19 -9.35 -1.83
N THR A 67 12.94 -9.82 -1.76
CA THR A 67 12.58 -11.14 -1.23
C THR A 67 13.22 -12.28 -2.03
N LEU A 68 13.18 -12.19 -3.38
CA LEU A 68 13.79 -13.18 -4.26
C LEU A 68 15.31 -13.21 -4.08
N ARG A 69 15.95 -12.04 -3.99
CA ARG A 69 17.40 -11.88 -3.84
C ARG A 69 17.89 -12.02 -2.39
N THR A 70 16.99 -12.08 -1.42
CA THR A 70 17.30 -12.08 0.02
C THR A 70 18.26 -10.95 0.42
N ARG A 71 18.09 -9.76 -0.15
CA ARG A 71 18.92 -8.57 0.11
C ARG A 71 18.06 -7.32 0.12
N GLY A 72 18.28 -6.43 1.08
CA GLY A 72 17.55 -5.19 1.26
C GLY A 72 16.09 -5.40 1.66
N VAL A 73 15.73 -6.59 2.17
CA VAL A 73 14.33 -6.99 2.42
C VAL A 73 13.71 -6.14 3.53
N VAL A 74 14.49 -5.79 4.55
CA VAL A 74 14.02 -4.98 5.67
C VAL A 74 13.69 -3.58 5.19
N ILE A 75 14.57 -3.00 4.36
CA ILE A 75 14.37 -1.67 3.77
C ILE A 75 13.15 -1.69 2.84
N ALA A 76 13.03 -2.68 1.96
CA ALA A 76 11.90 -2.81 1.05
C ALA A 76 10.55 -2.90 1.79
N HIS A 77 10.49 -3.71 2.85
CA HIS A 77 9.29 -3.76 3.69
C HIS A 77 9.06 -2.45 4.45
N GLY A 78 10.10 -1.74 4.89
CA GLY A 78 9.97 -0.41 5.51
C GLY A 78 9.39 0.63 4.56
N VAL A 79 9.85 0.67 3.31
CA VAL A 79 9.29 1.53 2.26
C VAL A 79 7.83 1.20 2.01
N ALA A 80 7.50 -0.09 1.85
CA ALA A 80 6.12 -0.52 1.67
C ALA A 80 5.23 -0.15 2.87
N ALA A 81 5.72 -0.31 4.11
CA ALA A 81 5.00 0.12 5.30
C ALA A 81 4.69 1.62 5.26
N GLY A 82 5.65 2.45 4.86
CA GLY A 82 5.45 3.88 4.67
C GLY A 82 4.38 4.22 3.62
N VAL A 83 4.41 3.55 2.47
CA VAL A 83 3.41 3.74 1.40
C VAL A 83 2.01 3.39 1.88
N TRP A 84 1.82 2.21 2.49
CA TRP A 84 0.53 1.78 3.00
C TRP A 84 0.01 2.67 4.13
N MET A 85 0.90 3.13 5.02
CA MET A 85 0.55 4.04 6.11
C MET A 85 0.10 5.39 5.55
N PHE A 86 0.87 5.97 4.63
CA PHE A 86 0.55 7.24 4.00
C PHE A 86 -0.81 7.18 3.29
N TYR A 87 -1.03 6.14 2.47
CA TYR A 87 -2.30 5.93 1.79
C TYR A 87 -3.47 5.75 2.77
N GLY A 88 -3.30 4.93 3.80
CA GLY A 88 -4.32 4.71 4.83
C GLY A 88 -4.69 5.98 5.59
N LEU A 89 -3.69 6.77 5.99
CA LEU A 89 -3.92 8.04 6.70
C LEU A 89 -4.66 9.05 5.83
N LEU A 90 -4.34 9.15 4.54
CA LEU A 90 -5.07 10.05 3.64
C LEU A 90 -6.55 9.68 3.49
N LEU A 91 -6.86 8.38 3.42
CA LEU A 91 -8.24 7.90 3.38
C LEU A 91 -8.99 8.22 4.69
N LEU A 92 -8.36 7.96 5.83
CA LEU A 92 -8.97 8.18 7.15
C LEU A 92 -9.13 9.68 7.44
N LEU A 93 -8.11 10.50 7.19
CA LEU A 93 -8.20 11.95 7.34
C LEU A 93 -9.23 12.53 6.37
N GLY A 94 -9.23 12.07 5.11
CA GLY A 94 -10.21 12.49 4.11
C GLY A 94 -11.64 12.19 4.56
N SER A 95 -11.88 11.07 5.23
CA SER A 95 -13.22 10.72 5.74
C SER A 95 -13.77 11.71 6.78
N ILE A 96 -12.91 12.40 7.53
CA ILE A 96 -13.30 13.36 8.57
C ILE A 96 -13.77 14.68 7.93
N PHE A 97 -13.24 15.04 6.76
CA PHE A 97 -13.49 16.32 6.11
C PHE A 97 -14.60 16.27 5.03
N LEU A 98 -15.20 15.10 4.79
CA LEU A 98 -16.22 14.90 3.77
C LEU A 98 -17.63 14.81 4.37
N GLU A 99 -18.61 15.38 3.67
CA GLU A 99 -20.04 15.30 3.98
C GLU A 99 -20.82 14.78 2.75
N PRO A 100 -21.36 13.55 2.80
CA PRO A 100 -21.28 12.60 3.92
C PRO A 100 -19.87 12.01 4.10
N PRO A 101 -19.51 11.52 5.32
CA PRO A 101 -18.20 10.92 5.56
C PRO A 101 -17.90 9.78 4.59
N ALA A 102 -16.68 9.76 4.06
CA ALA A 102 -16.23 8.67 3.20
C ALA A 102 -16.05 7.35 3.98
N PRO A 103 -16.21 6.18 3.34
CA PRO A 103 -15.98 4.90 4.00
C PRO A 103 -14.55 4.76 4.54
N VAL A 104 -14.43 4.46 5.84
CA VAL A 104 -13.13 4.32 6.53
C VAL A 104 -12.46 2.94 6.33
N LEU A 105 -13.20 1.96 5.82
CA LEU A 105 -12.78 0.56 5.76
C LEU A 105 -11.43 0.37 5.05
N THR A 106 -11.30 0.92 3.83
CA THR A 106 -10.05 0.82 3.04
C THR A 106 -8.87 1.50 3.73
N GLY A 107 -9.13 2.64 4.38
CA GLY A 107 -8.13 3.35 5.19
C GLY A 107 -7.62 2.47 6.33
N THR A 108 -8.53 1.90 7.12
CA THR A 108 -8.21 1.01 8.24
C THR A 108 -7.43 -0.23 7.79
N ILE A 109 -7.84 -0.89 6.70
CA ILE A 109 -7.12 -2.04 6.14
C ILE A 109 -5.70 -1.65 5.73
N SER A 110 -5.52 -0.47 5.14
CA SER A 110 -4.21 0.02 4.70
C SER A 110 -3.26 0.28 5.88
N ILE A 111 -3.78 0.79 7.01
CA ILE A 111 -2.99 0.92 8.26
C ILE A 111 -2.50 -0.44 8.73
N TRP A 112 -3.37 -1.46 8.73
CA TRP A 112 -2.96 -2.81 9.12
C TRP A 112 -1.99 -3.44 8.12
N ALA A 113 -2.13 -3.16 6.82
CA ALA A 113 -1.15 -3.57 5.82
C ALA A 113 0.24 -2.97 6.12
N ALA A 114 0.31 -1.70 6.51
CA ALA A 114 1.56 -1.07 6.93
C ALA A 114 2.17 -1.77 8.15
N VAL A 115 1.36 -2.07 9.17
CA VAL A 115 1.80 -2.81 10.37
C VAL A 115 2.31 -4.21 10.01
N MET A 116 1.64 -4.91 9.09
CA MET A 116 2.11 -6.21 8.60
C MET A 116 3.46 -6.10 7.89
N HIS A 117 3.67 -5.07 7.06
CA HIS A 117 4.96 -4.85 6.40
C HIS A 117 6.07 -4.58 7.43
N TRP A 118 5.79 -3.78 8.45
CA TRP A 118 6.73 -3.56 9.56
C TRP A 118 7.02 -4.84 10.36
N GLY A 119 6.00 -5.62 10.70
CA GLY A 119 6.19 -6.91 11.38
C GLY A 119 7.02 -7.89 10.55
N MET A 120 6.79 -7.93 9.23
CA MET A 120 7.56 -8.77 8.31
C MET A 120 9.01 -8.28 8.19
N SER A 121 9.26 -6.97 8.19
CA SER A 121 10.62 -6.43 8.21
C SER A 121 11.37 -6.89 9.45
N ARG A 122 10.69 -6.94 10.61
CA ARG A 122 11.27 -7.49 11.84
C ARG A 122 11.56 -8.99 11.72
N ALA A 123 10.60 -9.76 11.20
CA ALA A 123 10.76 -11.19 11.02
C ALA A 123 11.95 -11.56 10.11
N TRP A 124 12.22 -10.79 9.06
CA TRP A 124 13.41 -10.96 8.22
C TRP A 124 14.71 -10.57 8.93
N ALA A 125 14.71 -9.46 9.65
CA ALA A 125 15.86 -8.99 10.41
C ALA A 125 16.29 -10.00 11.50
N ASP A 126 15.34 -10.66 12.15
CA ASP A 126 15.60 -11.69 13.16
C ASP A 126 16.23 -12.97 12.55
N ARG A 127 16.18 -13.11 11.22
CA ARG A 127 16.90 -14.16 10.47
C ARG A 127 18.26 -13.69 9.95
N GLY A 128 18.71 -12.51 10.34
CA GLY A 128 19.99 -11.94 9.90
C GLY A 128 19.96 -11.37 8.48
N VAL A 129 18.79 -11.30 7.84
CA VAL A 129 18.63 -10.69 6.51
C VAL A 129 18.28 -9.22 6.68
N ARG A 130 19.05 -8.34 6.03
CA ARG A 130 18.84 -6.89 6.04
C ARG A 130 18.39 -6.43 4.65
#